data_AF-A0A4Y9Q347-F1
#
_entry.id   AF-A0A4Y9Q347-F1
#
_cell.length_a   1.000
_cell.length_b   1.000
_cell.length_c   1.000
_cell.angle_alpha   90.00
_cell.angle_beta   90.00
_cell.angle_gamma   90.00
#
_symmetry.space_group_name_H-M   'P 1'
#
loop_
_entity.id
_entity.type
_entity.pdbx_description
1 polymer ?
#
loop_
_entity_poly.entity_id
_entity_poly.type
_entity_poly.pdbx_seq_one_letter_code
_entity_poly.pdbx_strand_id
1 'polypeptide(L)'
;MVQRGYGGVGYQFAQLAERHGSQVVVIGSRGLSGLKALLGSVSDIVVQISPVPVLVVPHPLTTGEWAAATDGPILVAQDGSPGSAQARARAAQLFPQRRIMRASVEDEQNTGTDPDVVHLPRRGVGAVGVAETLSEYAAQQHAVAIVVGSRGVQSAPCWRSAEWPRQSPTTPNVRYSWS
;
A
#
# COMPACT_ATOMS: atom_id res chain seq x y z
N MET A 1 -25.45 20.61 5.92
CA MET A 1 -23.98 20.55 5.98
C MET A 1 -23.53 19.37 5.12
N VAL A 2 -22.65 19.62 4.14
CA VAL A 2 -22.48 18.79 2.94
C VAL A 2 -21.64 17.53 3.23
N GLN A 3 -22.28 16.36 3.24
CA GLN A 3 -21.61 15.06 3.24
C GLN A 3 -21.45 14.60 1.77
N ARG A 4 -20.47 15.17 1.05
CA ARG A 4 -20.20 14.86 -0.36
C ARG A 4 -19.26 13.66 -0.49
N GLY A 5 -19.75 12.54 -1.05
CA GLY A 5 -19.13 11.78 -2.14
C GLY A 5 -17.68 11.26 -2.09
N TYR A 6 -16.93 11.33 -0.99
CA TYR A 6 -15.50 10.95 -0.99
C TYR A 6 -15.23 9.47 -1.30
N GLY A 7 -16.14 8.56 -0.94
CA GLY A 7 -16.02 7.12 -1.27
C GLY A 7 -16.05 6.83 -2.77
N GLY A 8 -16.82 7.61 -3.54
CA GLY A 8 -16.91 7.44 -4.99
C GLY A 8 -15.61 7.80 -5.70
N VAL A 9 -14.91 8.83 -5.23
CA VAL A 9 -13.66 9.29 -5.84
C VAL A 9 -12.55 8.26 -5.65
N GLY A 10 -12.38 7.73 -4.44
CA GLY A 10 -11.37 6.68 -4.20
C GLY A 10 -11.62 5.43 -5.04
N TYR A 11 -12.89 5.02 -5.19
CA TYR A 11 -13.25 3.86 -6.00
C TYR A 11 -13.02 4.12 -7.50
N GLN A 12 -13.29 5.34 -7.97
CA GLN A 12 -12.99 5.73 -9.35
C GLN A 12 -11.48 5.69 -9.64
N PHE A 13 -10.63 6.12 -8.70
CA PHE A 13 -9.16 5.99 -8.84
C PHE A 13 -8.72 4.54 -8.93
N ALA A 14 -9.20 3.69 -8.03
CA ALA A 14 -8.93 2.26 -8.03
C ALA A 14 -9.33 1.60 -9.36
N GLN A 15 -10.55 1.89 -9.83
CA GLN A 15 -11.08 1.35 -11.08
C GLN A 15 -10.32 1.87 -12.31
N LEU A 16 -9.87 3.13 -12.29
CA LEU A 16 -9.04 3.69 -13.36
C LEU A 16 -7.67 3.00 -13.41
N ALA A 17 -7.03 2.81 -12.25
CA ALA A 17 -5.74 2.13 -12.18
C ALA A 17 -5.82 0.69 -12.72
N GLU A 18 -6.90 -0.03 -12.40
CA GLU A 18 -7.15 -1.37 -12.93
C GLU A 18 -7.35 -1.36 -14.45
N ARG A 19 -8.23 -0.46 -14.97
CA ARG A 19 -8.51 -0.36 -16.41
C ARG A 19 -7.28 -0.04 -17.25
N HIS A 20 -6.35 0.75 -16.72
CA HIS A 20 -5.14 1.16 -17.44
C HIS A 20 -3.94 0.23 -17.19
N GLY A 21 -4.09 -0.83 -16.40
CA GLY A 21 -2.98 -1.72 -16.07
C GLY A 21 -1.85 -1.02 -15.30
N SER A 22 -2.19 -0.01 -14.49
CA SER A 22 -1.22 0.77 -13.74
C SER A 22 -0.46 -0.12 -12.74
N GLN A 23 0.86 0.05 -12.65
CA GLN A 23 1.69 -0.73 -11.73
C GLN A 23 1.70 -0.13 -10.30
N VAL A 24 1.39 1.15 -10.17
CA VAL A 24 1.35 1.91 -8.91
C VAL A 24 0.41 3.11 -9.05
N VAL A 25 -0.25 3.50 -7.96
CA VAL A 25 -0.98 4.76 -7.82
C VAL A 25 -0.17 5.69 -6.92
N VAL A 26 0.13 6.90 -7.39
CA VAL A 26 0.88 7.91 -6.62
C VAL A 26 -0.09 8.98 -6.13
N ILE A 27 -0.06 9.26 -4.83
CA ILE A 27 -0.91 10.27 -4.18
C ILE A 27 -0.10 11.12 -3.21
N GLY A 28 -0.51 12.37 -3.02
CA GLY A 28 0.03 13.22 -1.96
C GLY A 28 -0.59 12.95 -0.59
N SER A 29 0.07 13.38 0.48
CA SER A 29 -0.54 13.59 1.80
C SER A 29 -0.87 15.06 2.03
N ARG A 30 -1.83 15.37 2.93
CA ARG A 30 -2.11 16.76 3.30
C ARG A 30 -1.32 17.14 4.56
N GLY A 31 -0.20 17.83 4.37
CA GLY A 31 0.23 18.98 5.19
C GLY A 31 0.54 18.77 6.67
N LEU A 32 1.12 17.65 7.08
CA LEU A 32 1.80 17.52 8.38
C LEU A 32 3.08 16.71 8.19
N SER A 33 4.22 17.25 8.60
CA SER A 33 5.52 16.56 8.58
C SER A 33 5.55 15.42 9.62
N GLY A 34 6.06 14.25 9.23
CA GLY A 34 6.21 13.06 10.09
C GLY A 34 5.02 12.07 10.05
N LEU A 35 5.02 11.07 10.95
CA LEU A 35 3.95 10.05 11.09
C LEU A 35 2.54 10.61 11.36
N LYS A 36 2.45 11.91 11.69
CA LYS A 36 1.19 12.65 11.80
C LYS A 36 0.70 13.23 10.47
N ALA A 37 1.36 12.90 9.35
CA ALA A 37 0.86 13.10 8.00
C ALA A 37 -0.47 12.34 7.87
N LEU A 38 -1.55 12.97 8.28
CA LEU A 38 -2.89 12.47 8.03
C LEU A 38 -3.00 12.31 6.51
N LEU A 39 -3.00 11.06 6.07
CA LEU A 39 -3.47 10.69 4.75
C LEU A 39 -4.77 11.46 4.54
N GLY A 40 -4.88 12.21 3.43
CA GLY A 40 -6.11 12.95 3.16
C GLY A 40 -7.29 11.98 3.12
N SER A 41 -8.52 12.47 3.28
CA SER A 41 -9.73 11.62 3.24
C SER A 41 -9.83 10.81 1.94
N VAL A 42 -9.27 11.31 0.84
CA VAL A 42 -9.14 10.56 -0.42
C VAL A 42 -7.99 9.56 -0.36
N SER A 43 -6.84 9.95 0.19
CA SER A 43 -5.66 9.09 0.31
C SER A 43 -5.92 7.86 1.18
N ASP A 44 -6.64 8.03 2.30
CA ASP A 44 -7.08 6.91 3.16
C ASP A 44 -7.91 5.88 2.40
N ILE A 45 -8.94 6.37 1.69
CA ILE A 45 -9.86 5.51 0.95
C ILE A 45 -9.10 4.78 -0.17
N VAL A 46 -8.24 5.48 -0.92
CA VAL A 46 -7.44 4.90 -2.00
C VAL A 46 -6.49 3.82 -1.46
N VAL A 47 -5.76 4.08 -0.37
CA VAL A 47 -4.88 3.07 0.26
C VAL A 47 -5.66 1.83 0.69
N GLN A 48 -6.91 1.99 1.15
CA GLN A 48 -7.73 0.89 1.63
C GLN A 48 -8.33 0.02 0.52
N ILE A 49 -8.66 0.59 -0.64
CA ILE A 49 -9.42 -0.12 -1.69
C ILE A 49 -8.66 -0.31 -3.01
N SER A 50 -7.46 0.25 -3.14
CA SER A 50 -6.70 0.17 -4.40
C SER A 50 -6.34 -1.28 -4.75
N PRO A 51 -6.62 -1.74 -5.99
CA PRO A 51 -6.21 -3.07 -6.46
C PRO A 51 -4.71 -3.16 -6.79
N VAL A 52 -4.00 -2.02 -6.76
CA VAL A 52 -2.57 -1.89 -7.08
C VAL A 52 -1.84 -1.16 -5.95
N PRO A 53 -0.50 -1.32 -5.82
CA PRO A 53 0.28 -0.61 -4.82
C PRO A 53 0.03 0.91 -4.82
N VAL A 54 0.02 1.52 -3.64
CA VAL A 54 -0.15 2.97 -3.47
C VAL A 54 1.14 3.55 -2.89
N LEU A 55 1.71 4.53 -3.59
CA LEU A 55 2.84 5.33 -3.11
C LEU A 55 2.31 6.68 -2.60
N VAL A 56 2.50 6.91 -1.31
CA VAL A 56 2.14 8.17 -0.67
C VAL A 56 3.38 9.06 -0.60
N VAL A 57 3.30 10.23 -1.22
CA VAL A 57 4.37 11.22 -1.23
C VAL A 57 4.05 12.33 -0.23
N PRO A 58 4.83 12.49 0.86
CA PRO A 58 4.61 13.56 1.82
C PRO A 58 4.93 14.94 1.23
N HIS A 59 4.21 15.96 1.69
CA HIS A 59 4.45 17.35 1.31
C HIS A 59 4.37 18.28 2.53
N PRO A 60 5.37 19.16 2.77
CA PRO A 60 6.62 19.31 2.02
C PRO A 60 7.65 18.22 2.37
N LEU A 61 8.53 17.88 1.42
CA LEU A 61 9.73 17.09 1.69
C LEU A 61 10.77 17.97 2.38
N THR A 62 11.36 17.47 3.47
CA THR A 62 12.52 18.06 4.15
C THR A 62 13.79 17.90 3.32
N THR A 63 14.84 18.68 3.63
CA THR A 63 16.15 18.56 2.96
C THR A 63 16.73 17.14 3.04
N GLY A 64 16.53 16.45 4.18
CA GLY A 64 16.98 15.06 4.36
C GLY A 64 16.23 14.08 3.47
N GLU A 65 14.92 14.25 3.31
CA GLU A 65 14.10 13.41 2.42
C GLU A 65 14.43 13.66 0.94
N TRP A 66 14.75 14.92 0.57
CA TRP A 66 15.25 15.23 -0.77
C TRP A 66 16.59 14.56 -1.07
N ALA A 67 17.52 14.52 -0.11
CA ALA A 67 18.79 13.81 -0.27
C ALA A 67 18.55 12.30 -0.46
N ALA A 68 17.73 11.69 0.41
CA ALA A 68 17.37 10.27 0.32
C ALA A 68 16.68 9.90 -1.00
N ALA A 69 15.93 10.82 -1.61
CA ALA A 69 15.31 10.60 -2.92
C ALA A 69 16.33 10.26 -4.03
N THR A 70 17.57 10.72 -3.90
CA THR A 70 18.61 10.54 -4.92
C THR A 70 19.07 9.08 -5.01
N ASP A 71 19.41 8.46 -3.89
CA ASP A 71 20.08 7.15 -3.85
C ASP A 71 19.71 6.28 -2.62
N GLY A 72 18.86 6.78 -1.73
CA GLY A 72 18.43 6.09 -0.52
C GLY A 72 17.79 4.72 -0.80
N PRO A 73 17.96 3.74 0.12
CA PRO A 73 17.38 2.40 -0.01
C PRO A 73 15.86 2.40 0.21
N ILE A 74 15.20 1.33 -0.22
CA ILE A 74 13.81 1.03 0.13
C ILE A 74 13.80 0.17 1.40
N LEU A 75 13.11 0.61 2.45
CA LEU A 75 12.87 -0.21 3.64
C LEU A 75 11.59 -1.03 3.44
N VAL A 76 11.65 -2.34 3.53
CA VAL A 76 10.50 -3.24 3.45
C VAL A 76 10.26 -3.87 4.81
N ALA A 77 9.10 -3.58 5.40
CA ALA A 77 8.64 -4.20 6.63
C ALA A 77 8.13 -5.62 6.35
N GLN A 78 8.53 -6.56 7.19
CA GLN A 78 8.06 -7.93 7.13
C GLN A 78 7.74 -8.55 8.48
N ASP A 79 6.64 -9.27 8.48
CA ASP A 79 6.07 -10.00 9.61
C ASP A 79 5.85 -11.48 9.25
N GLY A 80 6.47 -11.94 8.15
CA GLY A 80 6.28 -13.29 7.61
C GLY A 80 4.94 -13.51 6.89
N SER A 81 4.07 -12.51 6.83
CA SER A 81 2.76 -12.66 6.18
C SER A 81 2.85 -12.70 4.65
N PRO A 82 1.87 -13.30 3.96
CA PRO A 82 1.76 -13.23 2.50
C PRO A 82 1.69 -11.79 1.98
N GLY A 83 1.03 -10.89 2.73
CA GLY A 83 0.93 -9.48 2.40
C GLY A 83 2.29 -8.79 2.37
N SER A 84 3.14 -9.05 3.37
CA SER A 84 4.51 -8.56 3.36
C SER A 84 5.36 -9.17 2.23
N ALA A 85 5.24 -10.47 1.98
CA ALA A 85 5.96 -11.12 0.88
C ALA A 85 5.58 -10.51 -0.49
N GLN A 86 4.29 -10.22 -0.70
CA GLN A 86 3.80 -9.55 -1.90
C GLN A 86 4.32 -8.11 -1.98
N ALA A 87 4.31 -7.37 -0.86
CA ALA A 87 4.83 -6.01 -0.82
C ALA A 87 6.32 -5.96 -1.19
N ARG A 88 7.13 -6.89 -0.67
CA ARG A 88 8.55 -7.05 -1.05
C ARG A 88 8.72 -7.30 -2.54
N ALA A 89 7.95 -8.22 -3.11
CA ALA A 89 8.01 -8.53 -4.53
C ALA A 89 7.63 -7.32 -5.40
N ARG A 90 6.61 -6.55 -5.00
CA ARG A 90 6.20 -5.33 -5.70
C ARG A 90 7.25 -4.22 -5.57
N ALA A 91 7.87 -4.05 -4.40
CA ALA A 91 8.96 -3.10 -4.23
C ALA A 91 10.13 -3.38 -5.17
N ALA A 92 10.54 -4.65 -5.30
CA ALA A 92 11.62 -5.05 -6.22
C ALA A 92 11.27 -4.79 -7.70
N GLN A 93 10.00 -4.93 -8.08
CA GLN A 93 9.52 -4.62 -9.43
C GLN A 93 9.49 -3.11 -9.72
N LEU A 94 9.02 -2.31 -8.76
CA LEU A 94 8.88 -0.86 -8.92
C LEU A 94 10.22 -0.12 -8.82
N PHE A 95 11.16 -0.65 -8.03
CA PHE A 95 12.45 -0.01 -7.75
C PHE A 95 13.63 -0.96 -8.05
N PRO A 96 13.79 -1.45 -9.30
CA PRO A 96 14.73 -2.51 -9.63
C PRO A 96 16.20 -2.14 -9.42
N GLN A 97 16.52 -0.85 -9.42
CA GLN A 97 17.89 -0.35 -9.22
C GLN A 97 18.18 0.08 -7.78
N ARG A 98 17.20 -0.04 -6.86
CA ARG A 98 17.37 0.39 -5.47
C ARG A 98 17.66 -0.79 -4.56
N ARG A 99 18.59 -0.57 -3.63
CA ARG A 99 18.84 -1.53 -2.55
C ARG A 99 17.59 -1.66 -1.69
N ILE A 100 17.17 -2.90 -1.43
CA ILE A 100 16.08 -3.21 -0.50
C ILE A 100 16.68 -3.64 0.83
N MET A 101 16.31 -2.95 1.91
CA MET A 101 16.58 -3.36 3.27
C MET A 101 15.31 -3.99 3.85
N ARG A 102 15.44 -5.15 4.49
CA ARG A 102 14.30 -5.83 5.11
C ARG A 102 14.36 -5.63 6.61
N ALA A 103 13.23 -5.29 7.21
CA ALA A 103 13.13 -5.15 8.66
C ALA A 103 11.89 -5.86 9.20
N SER A 104 12.01 -6.46 10.37
CA SER A 104 10.89 -6.99 11.14
C SER A 104 10.77 -6.22 12.46
N VAL A 105 9.55 -5.92 12.87
CA VAL A 105 9.28 -5.29 14.17
C VAL A 105 8.71 -6.35 15.09
N GLU A 106 9.41 -6.62 16.18
CA GLU A 106 9.09 -7.70 17.10
C GLU A 106 8.84 -7.16 18.50
N ASP A 107 7.90 -7.80 19.19
CA ASP A 107 7.80 -7.70 20.63
C ASP A 107 8.98 -8.49 21.23
N GLU A 108 9.72 -7.87 22.15
CA GLU A 108 11.05 -8.31 22.61
C GLU A 108 11.19 -9.85 22.69
N GLN A 109 12.29 -10.35 22.12
CA GLN A 109 12.80 -11.75 22.15
C GLN A 109 12.39 -12.72 21.03
N ASN A 110 11.85 -12.28 19.89
CA ASN A 110 11.93 -13.11 18.70
C ASN A 110 13.21 -12.75 17.94
N THR A 111 14.12 -13.69 17.73
CA THR A 111 15.26 -13.50 16.83
C THR A 111 14.93 -14.33 15.60
N GLY A 112 14.39 -13.69 14.57
CA GLY A 112 14.30 -14.34 13.27
C GLY A 112 15.71 -14.77 12.83
N THR A 113 15.76 -15.90 12.13
CA THR A 113 17.02 -16.58 11.78
C THR A 113 17.61 -16.09 10.46
N ASP A 114 16.95 -15.12 9.81
CA ASP A 114 17.32 -14.61 8.49
C ASP A 114 18.30 -13.44 8.64
N PRO A 115 19.59 -13.62 8.28
CA PRO A 115 20.62 -12.60 8.50
C PRO A 115 20.41 -11.34 7.67
N ASP A 116 19.60 -11.40 6.60
CA ASP A 116 19.28 -10.25 5.76
C ASP A 116 18.12 -9.41 6.32
N VAL A 117 17.68 -9.70 7.54
CA VAL A 117 16.54 -9.07 8.20
C VAL A 117 16.99 -8.36 9.45
N VAL A 118 16.74 -7.06 9.49
CA VAL A 118 16.99 -6.28 10.69
C VAL A 118 15.81 -6.45 11.63
N HIS A 119 16.08 -7.03 12.80
CA HIS A 119 15.12 -7.23 13.87
C HIS A 119 15.07 -5.98 14.75
N LEU A 120 13.94 -5.29 14.73
CA LEU A 120 13.73 -4.02 15.42
C LEU A 120 12.84 -4.24 16.66
N PRO A 121 13.29 -3.84 17.86
CA PRO A 121 12.45 -3.90 19.05
C PRO A 121 11.31 -2.90 18.91
N ARG A 122 10.07 -3.37 19.05
CA ARG A 122 8.88 -2.49 18.95
C ARG A 122 8.90 -1.44 20.04
N ARG A 123 8.79 -0.17 19.64
CA ARG A 123 8.49 0.96 20.53
C ARG A 123 7.00 1.24 20.50
N GLY A 124 6.36 1.34 21.66
CA GLY A 124 4.92 1.62 21.75
C GLY A 124 4.02 0.41 21.49
N VAL A 125 2.71 0.66 21.35
CA VAL A 125 1.67 -0.38 21.32
C VAL A 125 0.94 -0.39 19.97
N GLY A 126 0.61 -1.59 19.50
CA GLY A 126 -0.22 -1.78 18.32
C GLY A 126 0.42 -1.27 17.03
N ALA A 127 -0.42 -0.91 16.05
CA ALA A 127 0.03 -0.48 14.72
C ALA A 127 0.83 0.84 14.76
N VAL A 128 0.49 1.74 15.69
CA VAL A 128 1.20 3.02 15.87
C VAL A 128 2.64 2.76 16.29
N GLY A 129 2.86 1.88 17.26
CA GLY A 129 4.22 1.54 17.69
C GLY A 129 5.07 0.88 16.60
N VAL A 130 4.46 0.03 15.77
CA VAL A 130 5.14 -0.54 14.59
C VAL A 130 5.51 0.56 13.59
N ALA A 131 4.60 1.49 13.31
CA ALA A 131 4.83 2.59 12.38
C ALA A 131 5.92 3.56 12.88
N GLU A 132 5.94 3.88 14.17
CA GLU A 132 6.99 4.67 14.84
C GLU A 132 8.34 4.00 14.70
N THR A 133 8.44 2.72 15.08
CA THR A 133 9.68 1.94 15.01
C THR A 133 10.24 1.90 13.58
N LEU A 134 9.38 1.63 12.59
CA LEU A 134 9.80 1.59 11.18
C LEU A 134 10.23 2.95 10.65
N SER A 135 9.52 4.02 11.00
CA SER A 135 9.82 5.36 10.50
C SER A 135 11.11 5.91 11.10
N GLU A 136 11.33 5.68 12.39
CA GLU A 136 12.60 6.04 13.03
C GLU A 136 13.77 5.32 12.37
N TYR A 137 13.63 4.01 12.14
CA TYR A 137 14.69 3.23 11.49
C TYR A 137 14.90 3.67 10.04
N ALA A 138 13.84 3.92 9.28
CA ALA A 138 13.91 4.43 7.91
C ALA A 138 14.66 5.77 7.85
N ALA A 139 14.35 6.69 8.76
CA ALA A 139 15.03 7.97 8.85
C ALA A 139 16.53 7.81 9.15
N GLN A 140 16.90 6.93 10.10
CA GLN A 140 18.30 6.64 10.43
C GLN A 140 19.08 6.04 9.26
N GLN A 141 18.43 5.22 8.43
CA GLN A 141 19.05 4.60 7.26
C GLN A 141 18.92 5.45 5.99
N HIS A 142 18.36 6.65 6.09
CA HIS A 142 18.08 7.56 4.98
C HIS A 142 17.30 6.84 3.86
N ALA A 143 16.33 6.00 4.26
CA ALA A 143 15.49 5.28 3.31
C ALA A 143 14.56 6.24 2.56
N VAL A 144 14.43 6.04 1.26
CA VAL A 144 13.59 6.89 0.40
C VAL A 144 12.10 6.57 0.52
N ALA A 145 11.78 5.33 0.92
CA ALA A 145 10.42 4.88 1.12
C ALA A 145 10.38 3.72 2.11
N ILE A 146 9.23 3.63 2.79
CA ILE A 146 8.86 2.49 3.63
C ILE A 146 7.77 1.73 2.88
N VAL A 147 7.96 0.43 2.73
CA VAL A 147 7.00 -0.48 2.12
C VAL A 147 6.43 -1.38 3.20
N VAL A 148 5.11 -1.38 3.32
CA VAL A 148 4.37 -2.23 4.25
C VAL A 148 3.37 -3.07 3.45
N GLY A 149 3.19 -4.33 3.88
CA GLY A 149 2.10 -5.16 3.38
C GLY A 149 0.83 -4.89 4.17
N SER A 150 -0.31 -4.81 3.49
CA SER A 150 -1.60 -4.92 4.15
C SER A 150 -1.94 -6.40 4.35
N ARG A 151 -2.59 -6.72 5.47
CA ARG A 151 -3.31 -8.00 5.60
C ARG A 151 -4.59 -7.89 4.78
N GLY A 152 -4.45 -7.90 3.45
CA GLY A 152 -5.61 -8.04 2.56
C GLY A 152 -6.33 -9.34 2.88
N VAL A 153 -7.66 -9.34 2.79
CA VAL A 153 -8.42 -10.58 2.72
C VAL A 153 -7.97 -11.26 1.43
N GLN A 154 -7.37 -12.45 1.49
CA GLN A 154 -7.18 -13.26 0.29
C GLN A 154 -8.56 -13.69 -0.22
N SER A 155 -9.21 -12.83 -0.99
CA SER A 155 -10.09 -13.27 -2.05
C SER A 155 -9.26 -13.21 -3.33
N ALA A 156 -8.67 -14.35 -3.69
CA ALA A 156 -8.48 -14.60 -5.12
C ALA A 156 -9.88 -14.45 -5.74
N PRO A 157 -10.10 -13.52 -6.69
CA PRO A 157 -11.41 -13.47 -7.30
C PRO A 157 -11.44 -14.63 -8.30
N CYS A 158 -12.31 -15.61 -8.04
CA CYS A 158 -12.48 -16.84 -8.79
C CYS A 158 -12.95 -16.66 -10.26
N TRP A 159 -12.91 -15.43 -10.80
CA TRP A 159 -13.46 -15.14 -12.13
C TRP A 159 -12.52 -15.48 -13.31
N ARG A 160 -11.31 -16.02 -13.08
CA ARG A 160 -10.45 -16.49 -14.19
C ARG A 160 -10.84 -17.85 -14.79
N SER A 161 -11.99 -18.42 -14.41
CA SER A 161 -12.49 -19.68 -14.99
C SER A 161 -13.92 -19.61 -15.52
N ALA A 162 -14.52 -18.42 -15.64
CA ALA A 162 -15.81 -18.28 -16.31
C ALA A 162 -15.59 -17.93 -17.79
N GLU A 163 -15.53 -18.99 -18.60
CA GLU A 163 -15.69 -18.90 -20.05
C GLU A 163 -16.96 -18.09 -20.36
N TRP A 164 -16.78 -16.94 -21.01
CA TRP A 164 -17.91 -16.14 -21.48
C TRP A 164 -18.57 -16.86 -22.66
N PRO A 165 -19.86 -17.25 -22.59
CA PRO A 165 -20.53 -17.79 -23.76
C PRO A 165 -20.66 -16.67 -24.79
N ARG A 166 -20.17 -16.90 -26.02
CA ARG A 166 -20.50 -16.08 -27.19
C ARG A 166 -22.03 -16.03 -27.32
N GLN A 167 -22.64 -14.91 -26.92
CA GLN A 167 -24.04 -14.66 -27.23
C GLN A 167 -24.13 -14.08 -28.65
N SER A 168 -24.80 -14.82 -29.53
CA SER A 168 -25.43 -14.28 -30.74
C SER A 168 -26.89 -13.93 -30.41
N PRO A 169 -27.53 -12.99 -31.14
CA PRO A 169 -28.65 -12.21 -30.61
C PRO A 169 -30.00 -12.88 -30.88
N THR A 170 -30.74 -13.20 -29.81
CA THR A 170 -32.20 -13.34 -29.88
C THR A 170 -32.81 -12.87 -28.55
N THR A 171 -33.50 -11.73 -28.59
CA THR A 171 -34.34 -11.22 -27.51
C THR A 171 -35.54 -12.13 -27.31
N PRO A 172 -36.09 -12.25 -26.08
CA PRO A 172 -37.38 -11.60 -25.89
C PRO A 172 -37.58 -10.91 -24.53
N ASN A 173 -38.49 -9.93 -24.59
CA ASN A 173 -39.07 -9.11 -23.53
C ASN A 173 -39.39 -9.87 -22.23
N VAL A 174 -38.97 -9.32 -21.09
CA VAL A 174 -39.62 -9.57 -19.80
C VAL A 174 -39.86 -8.22 -19.11
N ARG A 175 -41.14 -7.87 -18.93
CA ARG A 175 -41.62 -6.78 -18.09
C ARG A 175 -41.62 -7.24 -16.64
N TYR A 176 -41.10 -6.43 -15.72
CA TYR A 176 -41.30 -6.63 -14.29
C TYR A 176 -42.38 -5.66 -13.79
N SER A 177 -43.45 -6.20 -13.22
CA SER A 177 -44.43 -5.48 -12.41
C SER A 177 -44.20 -5.81 -10.94
N TRP A 178 -44.15 -4.79 -10.08
CA TRP A 178 -44.08 -4.95 -8.63
C TRP A 178 -45.49 -4.90 -8.03
N SER A 179 -45.76 -5.75 -7.05
CA SER A 179 -46.84 -5.63 -6.07
C SER A 179 -46.30 -6.03 -4.70
#